data_AF-A0A6L5Y4K7-F1
#
_entry.id   AF-A0A6L5Y4K7-F1
#
_cell.length_a   1.000
_cell.length_b   1.000
_cell.length_c   1.000
_cell.angle_alpha   90.00
_cell.angle_beta   90.00
_cell.angle_gamma   90.00
#
_symmetry.space_group_name_H-M   'P 1'
#
loop_
_entity.id
_entity.type
_entity.pdbx_description
1 polymer ?
#
loop_
_entity_poly.entity_id
_entity_poly.type
_entity_poly.pdbx_seq_one_letter_code
_entity_poly.pdbx_strand_id
1 'polypeptide(L)'
;MDTKDKQEMMKKAYLNAVDNMVISGLDNEVCYIVIRESMKLYLKGHKVEATEGEIVSYIKSQVEILHKALSDYEVGAKFEHIGHEKM
;
A
#
# COMPACT_ATOMS: atom_id res chain seq x y z
N MET A 1 -1.13 0.64 -24.03
CA MET A 1 -0.58 1.29 -22.83
C MET A 1 0.71 0.60 -22.51
N ASP A 2 1.80 1.33 -22.27
CA ASP A 2 3.06 0.70 -21.93
C ASP A 2 3.04 0.14 -20.48
N THR A 3 3.98 -0.73 -20.14
CA THR A 3 4.03 -1.35 -18.80
C THR A 3 4.29 -0.34 -17.68
N LYS A 4 4.98 0.78 -17.96
CA LYS A 4 5.27 1.83 -16.98
C LYS A 4 4.02 2.65 -16.66
N ASP A 5 3.23 2.99 -17.68
CA ASP A 5 1.96 3.69 -17.55
C ASP A 5 0.98 2.88 -16.70
N LYS A 6 0.91 1.56 -16.93
CA LYS A 6 0.05 0.67 -16.13
C LYS A 6 0.46 0.66 -14.65
N GLN A 7 1.76 0.59 -14.37
CA GLN A 7 2.28 0.59 -12.99
C GLN A 7 2.01 1.92 -12.28
N GLU A 8 2.19 3.04 -12.98
CA GLU A 8 1.88 4.37 -12.43
C GLU A 8 0.38 4.53 -12.14
N MET A 9 -0.48 3.95 -12.99
CA MET A 9 -1.92 3.93 -12.75
C MET A 9 -2.31 3.06 -11.54
N MET A 10 -1.63 1.92 -11.33
CA MET A 10 -1.82 1.10 -10.12
C MET A 10 -1.43 1.86 -8.85
N LYS A 11 -0.32 2.60 -8.89
CA LYS A 11 0.13 3.45 -7.79
C LYS A 11 -0.91 4.51 -7.43
N LYS A 12 -1.40 5.24 -8.42
CA LYS A 12 -2.43 6.28 -8.23
C LYS A 12 -3.73 5.69 -7.68
N ALA A 13 -4.15 4.53 -8.19
CA ALA A 13 -5.32 3.82 -7.71
C ALA A 13 -5.19 3.41 -6.23
N TYR A 14 -4.03 2.88 -5.85
CA TYR A 14 -3.76 2.48 -4.46
C TYR A 14 -3.76 3.68 -3.53
N LEU A 15 -3.04 4.76 -3.88
CA LEU A 15 -3.01 5.99 -3.08
C LEU A 15 -4.41 6.59 -2.90
N ASN A 16 -5.19 6.67 -3.98
CA ASN A 16 -6.57 7.15 -3.90
C ASN A 16 -7.45 6.27 -3.00
N ALA A 17 -7.24 4.95 -2.99
CA ALA A 17 -7.99 4.04 -2.15
C ALA A 17 -7.65 4.20 -0.66
N VAL A 18 -6.36 4.35 -0.31
CA VAL A 18 -5.93 4.51 1.08
C VAL A 18 -6.22 5.91 1.63
N ASP A 19 -6.10 6.96 0.81
CA ASP A 19 -6.40 8.35 1.22
C ASP A 19 -7.89 8.55 1.53
N ASN A 20 -8.76 7.87 0.78
CA ASN A 20 -10.21 7.92 0.98
C ASN A 20 -10.71 6.97 2.08
N MET A 21 -9.86 6.08 2.60
CA MET A 21 -10.22 5.27 3.74
C MET A 21 -10.15 6.11 5.02
N VAL A 22 -11.26 6.16 5.77
CA VAL A 22 -11.21 6.54 7.19
C VAL A 22 -10.65 5.34 7.94
N ILE A 23 -9.32 5.29 8.07
CA ILE A 23 -8.57 4.12 8.59
C ILE A 23 -8.84 3.86 10.08
N SER A 24 -9.38 4.82 10.84
CA SER A 24 -9.64 4.64 12.28
C SER A 24 -10.86 3.73 12.53
N GLY A 25 -10.62 2.44 12.79
CA GLY A 25 -11.60 1.53 13.37
C GLY A 25 -12.24 0.50 12.42
N LEU A 26 -11.74 0.36 11.19
CA LEU A 26 -12.16 -0.71 10.28
C LEU A 26 -11.32 -1.98 10.52
N ASP A 27 -11.98 -3.14 10.48
CA ASP A 27 -11.32 -4.45 10.50
C ASP A 27 -10.42 -4.63 9.27
N ASN A 28 -9.30 -5.35 9.44
CA ASN A 28 -8.29 -5.55 8.38
C ASN A 28 -8.88 -6.19 7.10
N GLU A 29 -9.86 -7.08 7.23
CA GLU A 29 -10.53 -7.70 6.09
C GLU A 29 -11.37 -6.67 5.32
N VAL A 30 -12.09 -5.82 6.05
CA VAL A 30 -12.89 -4.73 5.46
C VAL A 30 -11.98 -3.73 4.75
N CYS A 31 -10.87 -3.34 5.38
CA CYS A 31 -9.84 -2.49 4.78
C CYS A 31 -9.36 -3.06 3.44
N TYR A 32 -9.00 -4.34 3.40
CA TYR A 32 -8.55 -5.00 2.17
C TYR A 32 -9.61 -4.98 1.07
N ILE A 33 -10.87 -5.30 1.39
CA ILE A 33 -11.98 -5.30 0.44
C ILE A 33 -12.17 -3.88 -0.13
N VAL A 34 -12.20 -2.86 0.73
CA VAL A 34 -12.39 -1.46 0.32
C VAL A 34 -11.25 -1.01 -0.60
N ILE A 35 -10.00 -1.33 -0.27
CA ILE A 35 -8.85 -0.99 -1.12
C ILE A 35 -8.99 -1.64 -2.50
N ARG A 36 -9.25 -2.95 -2.54
CA ARG A 36 -9.36 -3.70 -3.80
C ARG A 36 -10.48 -3.16 -4.69
N GLU A 37 -11.67 -2.94 -4.14
CA GLU A 37 -12.82 -2.44 -4.92
C GLU A 37 -12.63 -0.99 -5.37
N SER A 38 -12.04 -0.14 -4.52
CA SER A 38 -11.72 1.24 -4.89
C SER A 38 -10.71 1.30 -6.04
N MET A 39 -9.67 0.45 -6.01
CA MET A 39 -8.71 0.35 -7.11
C MET A 39 -9.38 -0.12 -8.41
N LYS A 40 -10.26 -1.12 -8.35
CA LYS A 40 -11.03 -1.58 -9.53
C LYS A 40 -11.84 -0.44 -10.15
N LEU A 41 -12.56 0.33 -9.33
CA LEU A 41 -13.36 1.47 -9.78
C LEU A 41 -12.49 2.57 -10.40
N TYR A 42 -11.36 2.91 -9.76
CA TYR A 42 -10.44 3.91 -10.25
C TYR A 42 -9.87 3.54 -11.62
N LEU A 43 -9.36 2.31 -11.76
CA LEU A 43 -8.75 1.83 -13.01
C LEU A 43 -9.77 1.75 -14.14
N LYS A 44 -10.99 1.29 -13.84
CA LYS A 44 -12.11 1.28 -14.78
C LYS A 44 -12.46 2.70 -15.25
N GLY A 45 -12.53 3.66 -14.34
CA GLY A 45 -12.78 5.08 -14.67
C GLY A 45 -11.74 5.68 -15.61
N HIS A 46 -10.50 5.20 -15.54
CA HIS A 46 -9.39 5.63 -16.38
C HIS A 46 -9.14 4.72 -17.61
N LYS A 47 -10.04 3.78 -17.91
CA LYS A 47 -9.94 2.84 -19.04
C LYS A 47 -8.65 1.99 -19.01
N VAL A 48 -8.18 1.66 -17.81
CA VAL A 48 -7.02 0.79 -17.61
C VAL A 48 -7.52 -0.64 -17.37
N GLU A 49 -7.08 -1.57 -18.23
CA GLU A 49 -7.33 -2.99 -18.03
C GLU A 49 -6.35 -3.56 -17.00
N ALA A 50 -6.89 -4.04 -15.89
CA ALA A 50 -6.16 -4.80 -14.89
C ALA A 50 -7.02 -5.98 -14.41
N THR A 51 -6.41 -7.16 -14.33
CA THR A 51 -7.06 -8.32 -13.74
C THR A 51 -7.11 -8.18 -12.22
N GLU A 52 -8.03 -8.89 -11.57
CA GLU A 52 -8.07 -8.93 -10.11
C GLU A 52 -6.74 -9.45 -9.53
N GLY A 53 -6.12 -10.44 -10.18
CA GLY A 53 -4.83 -10.98 -9.75
C GLY A 53 -3.70 -9.95 -9.77
N GLU A 54 -3.69 -9.05 -10.76
CA GLU A 54 -2.72 -7.95 -10.83
C GLU A 54 -2.93 -6.93 -9.70
N ILE A 55 -4.19 -6.59 -9.41
CA ILE A 55 -4.53 -5.67 -8.31
C ILE A 55 -4.14 -6.28 -6.96
N VAL A 56 -4.48 -7.55 -6.72
CA VAL A 56 -4.15 -8.26 -5.48
C VAL A 56 -2.63 -8.38 -5.31
N SER A 57 -1.90 -8.71 -6.38
CA SER A 57 -0.44 -8.79 -6.34
C SER A 57 0.19 -7.44 -6.02
N TYR A 58 -0.37 -6.35 -6.56
CA TYR A 58 0.08 -5.00 -6.26
C TYR A 58 -0.16 -4.63 -4.78
N ILE A 59 -1.35 -4.91 -4.24
CA ILE A 59 -1.65 -4.63 -2.82
C ILE A 59 -0.68 -5.38 -1.91
N LYS A 60 -0.40 -6.67 -2.19
CA LYS A 60 0.55 -7.48 -1.42
C LYS A 60 1.96 -6.86 -1.42
N SER A 61 2.44 -6.40 -2.58
CA SER A 61 3.76 -5.78 -2.66
C SER A 61 3.84 -4.48 -1.84
N GLN A 62 2.77 -3.68 -1.80
CA GLN A 62 2.73 -2.47 -0.97
C GLN A 62 2.75 -2.82 0.53
N VAL A 63 2.04 -3.86 0.96
CA VAL A 63 2.08 -4.34 2.36
C VAL A 63 3.47 -4.85 2.74
N GLU A 64 4.12 -5.60 1.86
CA GLU A 64 5.51 -6.06 2.08
C GLU A 64 6.49 -4.89 2.22
N ILE A 65 6.37 -3.86 1.38
CA ILE A 65 7.16 -2.63 1.47
C ILE A 65 6.93 -1.93 2.81
N LEU A 66 5.67 -1.82 3.25
CA LEU A 66 5.32 -1.20 4.53
C LEU A 66 5.90 -1.99 5.71
N HIS A 67 5.71 -3.31 5.74
CA HIS A 67 6.27 -4.16 6.79
C HIS A 67 7.78 -4.05 6.88
N LYS A 68 8.47 -4.03 5.73
CA LYS A 68 9.91 -3.83 5.68
C LYS A 68 10.31 -2.45 6.23
N ALA A 69 9.65 -1.38 5.82
CA ALA A 69 9.94 -0.03 6.30
C ALA A 69 9.73 0.11 7.82
N LEU A 70 8.66 -0.49 8.36
CA LEU A 70 8.41 -0.52 9.80
C LEU A 70 9.45 -1.35 10.55
N SER A 71 9.86 -2.50 9.99
CA SER A 71 10.90 -3.34 10.59
C SER A 71 12.26 -2.63 10.62
N ASP A 72 12.64 -1.97 9.52
CA ASP A 72 13.86 -1.17 9.43
C ASP A 72 13.83 0.01 10.42
N TYR A 73 12.67 0.64 10.61
CA TYR A 73 12.47 1.69 11.60
C TYR A 73 12.60 1.18 13.04
N GLU A 74 11.97 0.04 13.39
CA GLU A 74 12.10 -0.57 14.71
C GLU A 74 13.54 -0.98 15.04
N VAL A 75 14.27 -1.48 14.04
CA VAL A 75 15.70 -1.79 14.18
C VAL A 75 16.51 -0.52 14.38
N GLY A 76 16.29 0.53 13.58
CA GLY A 76 16.95 1.83 13.74
C GLY A 76 16.69 2.48 15.11
N ALA A 77 15.44 2.49 15.58
CA ALA A 77 15.06 3.02 16.88
C ALA A 77 15.71 2.25 18.05
N LYS A 78 15.86 0.93 17.93
CA LYS A 78 16.61 0.12 18.91
C LYS A 78 18.09 0.48 18.96
N PHE A 79 18.71 0.81 17.83
CA PHE A 79 20.11 1.26 17.79
C PHE A 79 20.30 2.68 18.36
N GLU A 80 19.35 3.59 18.12
CA GLU A 80 19.38 4.94 18.70
C GLU A 80 19.27 4.91 20.25
N HIS A 81 18.44 4.03 20.82
CA HIS A 81 18.34 3.89 22.27
C HIS A 81 19.59 3.32 22.94
N ILE A 82 20.37 2.48 22.27
CA ILE A 82 21.63 1.92 22.82
C ILE A 82 22.76 2.97 22.78
N GLY A 83 22.67 3.98 21.91
CA GLY A 83 23.67 5.04 21.77
C GLY A 83 23.66 6.09 22.90
N HIS A 84 22.62 6.14 23.74
CA HIS A 84 22.46 7.15 24.79
C HIS A 84 22.74 6.65 26.22
N GLU A 85 23.11 5.38 26.42
CA GLU A 85 23.39 4.81 27.77
C GLU A 85 24.87 4.81 28.19
N LYS A 86 25.77 5.43 27.42
CA LYS A 86 27.16 5.63 27.86
C LYS A 86 27.70 7.01 27.50
N MET A 87 27.34 7.99 28.32
CA MET A 87 28.19 9.15 28.62
C MET A 87 27.93 9.62 30.05
#